data_AF-A0AAD7P0Z2-F1
#
_entry.id   AF-A0AAD7P0Z2-F1
#
_cell.length_a   1.000
_cell.length_b   1.000
_cell.length_c   1.000
_cell.angle_alpha   90.00
_cell.angle_beta   90.00
_cell.angle_gamma   90.00
#
_symmetry.space_group_name_H-M   'P 1'
#
loop_
_entity.id
_entity.type
_entity.pdbx_description
1 polymer ?
#
loop_
_entity_poly.entity_id
_entity_poly.type
_entity_poly.pdbx_seq_one_letter_code
_entity_poly.pdbx_strand_id
1 'polypeptide(L)'
;MPVNTVAYEILFEFMNDTQDALILTGPSGRSVMVESGQDVALVLTAGLTYQYVLKQTTQPRKAQLSVRAWDDLQCRASSVLAGTSSCGSAWPGSGITVTTGRS
;
A
#
# COMPACT_ATOMS: atom_id res chain seq x y z
N MET A 1 18.52 11.22 -25.46
CA MET A 1 18.59 10.34 -24.27
C MET A 1 18.13 8.96 -24.68
N PRO A 2 18.84 7.87 -24.33
CA PRO A 2 18.33 6.54 -24.58
C PRO A 2 17.13 6.30 -23.65
N VAL A 3 16.00 5.87 -24.22
CA VAL A 3 14.87 5.36 -23.45
C VAL A 3 15.30 4.02 -22.87
N ASN A 4 15.42 3.93 -21.55
CA ASN A 4 15.60 2.67 -20.87
C ASN A 4 14.23 2.02 -20.71
N THR A 5 13.96 0.94 -21.45
CA THR A 5 12.70 0.19 -21.41
C THR A 5 12.72 -0.95 -20.38
N VAL A 6 13.79 -1.06 -19.59
CA VAL A 6 13.95 -2.15 -18.62
C VAL A 6 13.05 -1.91 -17.42
N ALA A 7 12.23 -2.90 -17.10
CA ALA A 7 11.45 -2.93 -15.86
C ALA A 7 12.41 -2.97 -14.67
N TYR A 8 12.18 -2.12 -13.68
CA TYR A 8 12.95 -2.09 -12.44
C TYR A 8 12.03 -2.28 -11.24
N GLU A 9 12.64 -2.66 -10.12
CA GLU A 9 11.95 -2.92 -8.87
C GLU A 9 11.92 -1.66 -8.01
N ILE A 10 10.83 -1.48 -7.27
CA ILE A 10 10.63 -0.42 -6.29
C ILE A 10 10.16 -1.03 -4.98
N LEU A 11 10.40 -0.32 -3.88
CA LEU A 11 9.99 -0.70 -2.56
C LEU A 11 8.69 0.00 -2.16
N PHE A 12 7.69 -0.79 -1.81
CA PHE A 12 6.48 -0.29 -1.16
C PHE A 12 6.49 -0.67 0.32
N GLU A 13 6.76 0.32 1.17
CA GLU A 13 6.71 0.20 2.61
C GLU A 13 5.31 0.56 3.14
N PHE A 14 4.70 -0.38 3.85
CA PHE A 14 3.44 -0.18 4.53
C PHE A 14 3.64 -0.28 6.05
N MET A 15 3.42 0.83 6.75
CA MET A 15 3.55 0.92 8.20
C MET A 15 2.19 0.86 8.88
N ASN A 16 2.02 -0.08 9.80
CA ASN A 16 0.89 -0.08 10.71
C ASN A 16 1.15 0.86 11.90
N ASP A 17 0.81 2.12 11.73
CA ASP A 17 0.84 3.12 12.79
C ASP A 17 -0.44 3.15 13.65
N THR A 18 -1.35 2.18 13.46
CA THR A 18 -2.56 2.05 14.27
C THR A 18 -2.33 1.17 15.48
N GLN A 19 -3.21 1.27 16.48
CA GLN A 19 -3.15 0.44 17.69
C GLN A 19 -3.66 -1.00 17.44
N ASP A 20 -4.35 -1.23 16.34
CA ASP A 20 -4.94 -2.52 15.99
C ASP A 20 -4.06 -3.27 14.99
N ALA A 21 -4.05 -4.61 15.10
CA ALA A 21 -3.46 -5.45 14.07
C ALA A 21 -4.24 -5.34 12.75
N LEU A 22 -3.50 -5.41 11.64
CA LEU A 22 -4.04 -5.32 10.29
C LEU A 22 -3.77 -6.58 9.51
N ILE A 23 -4.70 -6.95 8.64
CA ILE A 23 -4.50 -8.01 7.64
C ILE A 23 -4.36 -7.34 6.28
N LEU A 24 -3.17 -7.45 5.70
CA LEU A 24 -2.87 -6.99 4.35
C LEU A 24 -2.93 -8.19 3.40
N THR A 25 -3.89 -8.20 2.48
CA THR A 25 -4.02 -9.24 1.45
C THR A 25 -3.54 -8.70 0.12
N GLY A 26 -2.57 -9.38 -0.47
CA GLY A 26 -2.01 -9.05 -1.77
C GLY A 26 -2.78 -9.64 -2.96
N PRO A 27 -2.35 -9.33 -4.19
CA PRO A 27 -3.03 -9.73 -5.41
C PRO A 27 -3.05 -11.25 -5.62
N SER A 28 -2.09 -11.99 -5.03
CA SER A 28 -2.08 -13.45 -5.07
C SER A 28 -3.05 -14.11 -4.08
N GLY A 29 -3.87 -13.32 -3.37
CA GLY A 29 -4.75 -13.78 -2.29
C GLY A 29 -4.03 -14.15 -0.98
N ARG A 30 -2.70 -14.00 -0.93
CA ARG A 30 -1.92 -14.23 0.30
C ARG A 30 -2.11 -13.05 1.24
N SER A 31 -2.42 -13.37 2.49
CA SER A 31 -2.57 -12.39 3.56
C SER A 31 -1.39 -12.43 4.51
N VAL A 32 -0.94 -11.26 4.93
CA VAL A 32 0.06 -11.07 5.99
C VAL A 32 -0.60 -10.27 7.09
N MET A 33 -0.41 -10.71 8.34
CA MET A 33 -0.80 -9.94 9.50
C MET A 33 0.33 -8.97 9.84
N VAL A 34 -0.02 -7.70 10.03
CA VAL A 34 0.88 -6.61 10.38
C VAL A 34 0.48 -6.12 11.75
N GLU A 35 1.32 -6.40 12.76
CA GLU A 35 1.06 -5.98 14.13
C GLU A 35 1.16 -4.46 14.29
N SER A 36 0.63 -3.93 15.38
CA SER A 36 0.76 -2.52 15.71
C SER A 36 2.23 -2.12 15.81
N GLY A 37 2.60 -1.03 15.14
CA GLY A 37 3.98 -0.51 15.09
C GLY A 37 4.91 -1.27 14.15
N GLN A 38 4.44 -2.30 13.43
CA GLN A 38 5.23 -3.00 12.44
C GLN A 38 5.09 -2.41 11.04
N ASP A 39 6.15 -2.56 10.26
CA ASP A 39 6.20 -2.27 8.84
C ASP A 39 6.31 -3.55 8.00
N VAL A 40 5.79 -3.48 6.78
CA VAL A 40 5.94 -4.51 5.76
C VAL A 40 6.47 -3.86 4.51
N ALA A 41 7.60 -4.35 4.03
CA ALA A 41 8.17 -3.95 2.75
C ALA A 41 7.78 -4.97 1.66
N LEU A 42 7.23 -4.46 0.56
CA LEU A 42 6.82 -5.22 -0.60
C LEU A 42 7.62 -4.76 -1.82
N VAL A 43 8.23 -5.69 -2.54
CA VAL A 43 8.92 -5.39 -3.79
C VAL A 43 7.90 -5.42 -4.94
N LEU A 44 7.78 -4.29 -5.65
CA LEU A 44 6.88 -4.12 -6.77
C LEU A 44 7.68 -3.84 -8.04
N THR A 45 7.13 -4.19 -9.20
CA THR A 45 7.67 -3.73 -10.47
C THR A 45 7.13 -2.35 -10.79
N ALA A 46 8.02 -1.41 -11.10
CA ALA A 46 7.69 -0.03 -11.42
C ALA A 46 6.68 0.06 -12.58
N GLY A 47 5.70 0.95 -12.44
CA GLY A 47 4.68 1.26 -13.44
C GLY A 47 3.50 0.28 -13.51
N LEU A 48 3.59 -0.89 -12.88
CA LEU A 48 2.48 -1.85 -12.75
C LEU A 48 1.54 -1.47 -11.60
N THR A 49 0.28 -1.87 -11.72
CA THR A 49 -0.74 -1.65 -10.70
C THR A 49 -0.93 -2.90 -9.86
N TYR A 50 -0.79 -2.75 -8.55
CA TYR A 50 -0.99 -3.82 -7.57
C TYR A 50 -2.20 -3.50 -6.69
N GLN A 51 -3.07 -4.49 -6.50
CA GLN A 51 -4.26 -4.35 -5.67
C GLN A 51 -4.04 -5.06 -4.33
N TYR A 52 -4.26 -4.32 -3.25
CA TYR A 52 -4.22 -4.83 -1.89
C TYR A 52 -5.53 -4.56 -1.16
N VAL A 53 -5.80 -5.41 -0.19
CA VAL A 53 -6.94 -5.25 0.72
C VAL A 53 -6.41 -5.18 2.13
N LEU A 54 -6.73 -4.10 2.82
CA LEU A 54 -6.44 -3.90 4.23
C LEU A 54 -7.70 -4.14 5.04
N LYS A 55 -7.60 -4.93 6.11
CA LYS A 55 -8.68 -5.14 7.08
C LYS A 55 -8.15 -4.94 8.50
N GLN A 56 -8.88 -4.22 9.34
CA GLN A 56 -8.63 -4.23 10.78
C GLN A 56 -9.17 -5.52 11.40
N THR A 57 -8.43 -6.09 12.35
CA THR A 57 -8.81 -7.35 12.99
C THR A 57 -9.94 -7.13 14.02
N THR A 58 -9.91 -6.02 14.74
CA THR A 58 -10.84 -5.70 15.84
C THR A 58 -12.02 -4.86 15.40
N GLN A 59 -11.84 -4.01 14.38
CA GLN A 59 -12.88 -3.12 13.87
C GLN A 59 -13.34 -3.55 12.47
N PRO A 60 -14.62 -3.36 12.12
CA PRO A 60 -15.15 -3.67 10.79
C PRO A 60 -14.75 -2.60 9.74
N ARG A 61 -13.47 -2.19 9.72
CA ARG A 61 -12.93 -1.26 8.73
C ARG A 61 -12.13 -2.03 7.69
N LYS A 62 -12.41 -1.73 6.43
CA LYS A 62 -11.71 -2.29 5.29
C LYS A 62 -11.35 -1.18 4.32
N ALA A 63 -10.15 -1.25 3.77
CA ALA A 63 -9.71 -0.41 2.68
C ALA A 63 -9.21 -1.27 1.52
N GLN A 64 -9.48 -0.84 0.30
CA GLN A 64 -8.83 -1.35 -0.90
C GLN A 64 -7.78 -0.33 -1.34
N LEU A 65 -6.60 -0.84 -1.65
CA LEU A 65 -5.45 -0.07 -2.09
C LEU A 65 -5.14 -0.46 -3.53
N SER A 66 -5.10 0.51 -4.43
CA SER A 66 -4.57 0.34 -5.77
C SER A 66 -3.26 1.13 -5.86
N VAL A 67 -2.15 0.42 -5.83
CA VAL A 67 -0.80 0.99 -5.78
C VAL A 67 -0.19 0.95 -7.17
N ARG A 68 0.19 2.11 -7.70
CA ARG A 68 0.99 2.24 -8.92
C ARG A 68 2.04 3.33 -8.72
N ALA A 69 3.31 2.97 -8.84
CA ALA A 69 4.39 3.92 -8.68
C ALA A 69 5.60 3.60 -9.55
N TRP A 70 6.46 4.60 -9.67
CA TRP A 70 7.73 4.56 -10.40
C TRP A 70 8.93 4.73 -9.47
N ASP A 71 8.70 4.88 -8.17
CA ASP A 71 9.75 5.06 -7.17
C ASP A 71 9.26 4.46 -5.85
N ASP A 72 10.15 4.41 -4.87
CA ASP A 72 9.85 3.90 -3.54
C ASP A 72 8.71 4.70 -2.89
N LEU A 73 7.86 3.98 -2.17
CA LEU A 73 6.63 4.49 -1.57
C LEU A 73 6.57 4.12 -0.11
N GLN A 74 6.18 5.08 0.72
CA GLN A 74 5.84 4.81 2.11
C GLN A 74 4.39 5.20 2.41
N CYS A 75 3.61 4.24 2.92
CA CYS A 75 2.23 4.43 3.35
C CYS A 75 2.08 4.18 4.85
N ARG A 76 1.20 4.96 5.47
CA ARG A 76 0.71 4.72 6.84
C ARG A 76 -0.71 4.19 6.83
N ALA A 77 -0.98 3.21 7.67
CA ALA A 77 -2.29 2.59 7.79
C ALA A 77 -3.38 3.57 8.22
N SER A 78 -3.09 4.48 9.15
CA SER A 78 -4.02 5.50 9.63
C SER A 78 -4.54 6.39 8.49
N SER A 79 -3.65 6.83 7.60
CA SER A 79 -3.98 7.63 6.43
C SER A 79 -4.86 6.86 5.46
N VAL A 80 -4.51 5.60 5.18
CA VAL A 80 -5.28 4.72 4.30
C VAL A 80 -6.69 4.48 4.86
N LEU A 81 -6.80 4.17 6.15
CA LEU A 81 -8.10 3.93 6.79
C LEU A 81 -8.94 5.21 6.93
N ALA A 82 -8.31 6.38 6.99
CA ALA A 82 -8.96 7.68 6.94
C ALA A 82 -9.40 8.08 5.52
N GLY A 83 -9.04 7.31 4.49
CA GLY A 83 -9.32 7.63 3.08
C GLY A 83 -8.43 8.74 2.53
N THR A 84 -7.41 9.17 3.27
CA THR A 84 -6.42 10.15 2.81
C THR A 84 -5.24 9.39 2.21
N SER A 85 -5.06 9.47 0.89
CA SER A 85 -3.92 8.90 0.19
C SER A 85 -2.64 9.71 0.46
N SER A 86 -2.15 9.74 1.71
CA SER A 86 -0.90 10.42 2.08
C SER A 86 0.29 9.46 2.01
N CYS A 87 0.41 8.73 0.91
CA CYS A 87 1.59 7.91 0.68
C CYS A 87 2.60 8.75 -0.08
N GLY A 88 3.78 8.92 0.51
CA GLY A 88 4.79 9.83 0.00
C GLY A 88 5.40 9.27 -1.27
N SER A 89 5.19 9.94 -2.40
CA SER A 89 6.09 9.87 -3.55
C SER A 89 6.34 11.28 -4.08
N ALA A 90 7.60 11.61 -4.35
CA ALA A 90 7.98 12.88 -4.94
C ALA A 90 7.64 12.98 -6.45
N TRP A 91 7.22 11.87 -7.08
CA TRP A 91 7.08 11.77 -8.52
C TRP A 91 5.65 12.06 -9.02
N PRO A 92 5.49 12.95 -10.03
CA PRO A 92 4.21 13.17 -10.67
C PRO A 92 3.76 11.92 -11.42
N GLY A 93 2.61 11.35 -11.01
CA GLY A 93 2.03 10.14 -11.61
C GLY A 93 2.23 8.86 -10.80
N SER A 94 3.02 8.89 -9.73
CA SER A 94 2.95 7.88 -8.66
C SER A 94 1.73 8.18 -7.80
N GLY A 95 0.88 7.17 -7.61
CA GLY A 95 -0.42 7.37 -7.00
C GLY A 95 -0.93 6.12 -6.32
N ILE A 96 -1.58 6.32 -5.17
CA ILE A 96 -2.26 5.27 -4.44
C ILE A 96 -3.71 5.68 -4.32
N THR A 97 -4.57 4.93 -5.00
CA THR A 97 -6.02 5.13 -4.87
C THR A 97 -6.50 4.27 -3.71
N VAL A 98 -7.13 4.93 -2.74
CA VAL A 98 -7.68 4.28 -1.56
C VAL A 98 -9.19 4.30 -1.63
N THR A 99 -9.81 3.13 -1.60
CA THR A 99 -11.27 3.00 -1.53
C THR A 99 -11.63 2.38 -0.19
N THR A 100 -12.12 3.19 0.75
CA THR A 100 -12.55 2.71 2.07
C THR A 100 -14.01 2.24 2.02
N GLY A 101 -14.28 1.03 2.50
CA GLY A 101 -15.63 0.52 2.71
C GLY A 101 -15.92 0.36 4.20
N ARG A 102 -17.06 0.89 4.66
CA ARG A 102 -17.65 0.52 5.97
C ARG A 102 -18.59 -0.66 5.72
N SER A 103 -18.33 -1.79 6.36
CA SER A 103 -19.25 -2.94 6.36
C SER A 103 -20.32 -2.78 7.41
#